data_AF-A0A817TTD4-F1
#
_entry.id   AF-A0A817TTD4-F1
#
_cell.length_a   1.000
_cell.length_b   1.000
_cell.length_c   1.000
_cell.angle_alpha   90.00
_cell.angle_beta   90.00
_cell.angle_gamma   90.00
#
_symmetry.space_group_name_H-M   'P 1'
#
loop_
_entity.id
_entity.type
_entity.pdbx_description
1 polymer ?
#
loop_
_entity_poly.entity_id
_entity_poly.type
_entity_poly.pdbx_seq_one_letter_code
_entity_poly.pdbx_strand_id
1 'polypeptide(L)'
;MSHVQPIKPPRYSSTYEDGTYQYRHVILDKSTLTTIPKTRLMNEYEWRALGIQQGPHWEHYLIHKPEPFVLMFRRLLKYRAELNPAMQQQNTHFPTTRMPTSSTLNLSISHPLGDSTNMKKNMIINGGSRLAINHYKTMHDAMDESNDDLRESDFASHDYDG
;
A
#
# COMPACT_ATOMS: atom_id res chain seq x y z
N MET A 1 32.60 -0.61 25.22
CA MET A 1 31.61 0.28 24.56
C MET A 1 30.55 -0.59 23.91
N SER A 2 29.30 -0.53 24.35
CA SER A 2 28.18 -1.25 23.74
C SER A 2 28.00 -0.71 22.32
N HIS A 3 28.28 -1.52 21.31
CA HIS A 3 28.13 -1.14 19.91
C HIS A 3 26.63 -1.06 19.58
N VAL A 4 26.04 0.12 19.71
CA VAL A 4 24.67 0.38 19.30
C VAL A 4 24.65 0.42 17.78
N GLN A 5 24.05 -0.59 17.16
CA GLN A 5 23.82 -0.60 15.72
C GLN A 5 22.90 0.58 15.37
N PRO A 6 23.20 1.36 14.32
CA PRO A 6 22.27 2.37 13.84
C PRO A 6 20.97 1.69 13.41
N ILE A 7 19.83 2.30 13.78
CA ILE A 7 18.51 1.81 13.36
C ILE A 7 18.45 1.77 11.83
N LYS A 8 18.18 0.59 11.27
CA LYS A 8 18.00 0.45 9.82
C LYS A 8 16.72 1.19 9.39
N PRO A 9 16.72 1.84 8.22
CA PRO A 9 15.54 2.55 7.74
C PRO A 9 14.35 1.59 7.55
N PRO A 10 13.12 2.00 7.91
CA PRO A 10 11.92 1.21 7.66
C PRO A 10 11.70 0.96 6.16
N ARG A 11 11.21 -0.23 5.80
CA ARG A 11 10.77 -0.54 4.43
C ARG A 11 9.27 -0.35 4.31
N TYR A 12 8.82 0.30 3.25
CA TYR A 12 7.41 0.61 3.01
C TYR A 12 6.87 -0.22 1.85
N SER A 13 5.67 -0.76 2.01
CA SER A 13 4.96 -1.40 0.90
C SER A 13 4.35 -0.39 -0.06
N SER A 14 3.99 -0.88 -1.25
CA SER A 14 2.98 -0.24 -2.10
C SER A 14 1.65 -0.11 -1.36
N THR A 15 0.86 0.90 -1.71
CA THR A 15 -0.45 1.13 -1.10
C THR A 15 -1.55 0.36 -1.85
N TYR A 16 -2.59 -0.08 -1.13
CA TYR A 16 -3.78 -0.74 -1.69
C TYR A 16 -5.05 -0.19 -1.00
N GLU A 17 -6.22 -0.35 -1.62
CA GLU A 17 -7.46 0.29 -1.15
C GLU A 17 -8.69 -0.63 -1.28
N ASP A 18 -9.69 -0.42 -0.41
CA ASP A 18 -10.95 -1.19 -0.37
C ASP A 18 -12.21 -0.34 -0.65
N GLY A 19 -12.01 0.91 -1.09
CA GLY A 19 -13.07 1.89 -1.34
C GLY A 19 -13.40 2.78 -0.13
N THR A 20 -12.96 2.45 1.08
CA THR A 20 -13.08 3.32 2.27
C THR A 20 -11.72 3.79 2.77
N TYR A 21 -10.78 2.85 2.85
CA TYR A 21 -9.44 3.08 3.38
C TYR A 21 -8.38 2.81 2.32
N GLN A 22 -7.27 3.52 2.45
CA GLN A 22 -6.00 3.14 1.86
C GLN A 22 -5.13 2.48 2.93
N TYR A 23 -4.46 1.42 2.56
CA TYR A 23 -3.66 0.57 3.42
C TYR A 23 -2.21 0.49 2.93
N ARG A 24 -1.32 0.19 3.86
CA ARG A 24 0.11 -0.05 3.64
C ARG A 24 0.64 -0.86 4.81
N HIS A 25 1.73 -1.59 4.58
CA HIS A 25 2.52 -2.16 5.65
C HIS A 25 3.92 -1.55 5.70
N VAL A 26 4.47 -1.47 6.90
CA VAL A 26 5.84 -1.02 7.14
C VAL A 26 6.59 -2.13 7.84
N ILE A 27 7.75 -2.50 7.30
CA ILE A 27 8.59 -3.56 7.85
C ILE A 27 9.78 -2.91 8.54
N LEU A 28 9.92 -3.17 9.83
CA LEU A 28 11.04 -2.76 10.64
C LEU A 28 12.09 -3.88 10.76
N ASP A 29 13.31 -3.52 11.14
CA ASP A 29 14.34 -4.50 11.44
C ASP A 29 14.03 -5.26 12.75
N LYS A 30 14.41 -6.54 12.80
CA LYS A 30 14.13 -7.41 13.96
C LYS A 30 14.73 -6.87 15.27
N SER A 31 15.77 -6.05 15.22
CA SER A 31 16.34 -5.37 16.40
C SER A 31 15.34 -4.44 17.11
N THR A 32 14.31 -3.95 16.43
CA THR A 32 13.29 -3.03 16.99
C THR A 32 12.18 -3.76 17.76
N LEU A 33 12.15 -5.09 17.76
CA LEU A 33 11.10 -5.90 18.38
C LEU A 33 10.94 -5.67 19.89
N THR A 34 11.98 -5.21 20.57
CA THR A 34 11.94 -4.91 22.01
C THR A 34 11.16 -3.63 22.31
N THR A 35 11.09 -2.70 21.36
CA THR A 35 10.41 -1.41 21.51
C THR A 35 8.95 -1.46 21.04
N ILE A 36 8.60 -2.43 20.18
CA ILE A 36 7.24 -2.56 19.64
C ILE A 36 6.29 -3.17 20.69
N PRO A 37 5.16 -2.50 21.03
CA PRO A 37 4.15 -3.07 21.90
C PRO A 37 3.47 -4.30 21.27
N LYS A 38 3.38 -5.40 22.02
CA LYS A 38 2.78 -6.66 21.52
C LYS A 38 1.26 -6.76 21.71
N THR A 39 0.70 -5.97 22.61
CA THR A 39 -0.69 -6.10 23.08
C THR A 39 -1.57 -4.93 22.71
N ARG A 40 -1.00 -3.82 22.21
CA ARG A 40 -1.73 -2.60 21.87
C ARG A 40 -1.21 -1.99 20.57
N LEU A 41 -2.06 -1.18 19.96
CA LEU A 41 -1.69 -0.34 18.82
C LEU A 41 -0.81 0.83 19.28
N MET A 42 -0.10 1.40 18.31
CA MET A 42 0.78 2.55 18.52
C MET A 42 0.11 3.82 18.00
N ASN A 43 0.20 4.90 18.76
CA ASN A 43 -0.22 6.22 18.28
C ASN A 43 0.83 6.83 17.32
N GLU A 44 0.50 7.98 16.74
CA GLU A 44 1.40 8.68 15.80
C GLU A 44 2.78 8.97 16.35
N TYR A 45 2.86 9.46 17.57
CA TYR A 45 4.12 9.78 18.22
C TYR A 45 5.00 8.54 18.40
N GLU A 46 4.40 7.42 18.82
CA GLU A 46 5.11 6.17 19.10
C GLU A 46 5.70 5.54 17.84
N TRP A 47 4.92 5.44 16.75
CA TRP A 47 5.46 4.86 15.53
C TRP A 47 6.47 5.79 14.83
N ARG A 48 6.34 7.12 14.99
CA ARG A 48 7.37 8.08 14.51
C ARG A 48 8.67 7.94 15.27
N ALA A 49 8.64 7.64 16.57
CA ALA A 49 9.83 7.40 17.39
C ALA A 49 10.62 6.16 16.93
N LEU A 50 9.97 5.21 16.25
CA LEU A 50 10.62 4.05 15.61
C LEU A 50 11.27 4.38 14.24
N GLY A 51 11.28 5.66 13.84
CA GLY A 51 11.84 6.11 12.57
C GLY A 51 10.89 5.99 11.38
N ILE A 52 9.61 5.66 11.61
CA ILE A 52 8.61 5.58 10.54
C ILE A 52 8.19 7.00 10.13
N GLN A 53 8.31 7.27 8.84
CA GLN A 53 8.00 8.56 8.22
C GLN A 53 6.96 8.34 7.11
N GLN A 54 5.75 8.81 7.36
CA GLN A 54 4.67 8.85 6.40
C GLN A 54 3.84 10.12 6.60
N GLY A 55 2.97 10.41 5.63
CA GLY A 55 2.09 11.57 5.66
C GLY A 55 1.14 11.56 6.87
N PRO A 56 0.31 12.61 7.02
CA PRO A 56 -0.67 12.65 8.10
C PRO A 56 -1.79 11.62 7.90
N HIS A 57 -2.56 11.40 8.97
CA HIS A 57 -3.76 10.55 9.00
C HIS A 57 -3.53 9.04 8.80
N TRP A 58 -2.28 8.57 8.84
CA TRP A 58 -1.99 7.15 8.90
C TRP A 58 -2.11 6.63 10.34
N GLU A 59 -2.88 5.57 10.51
CA GLU A 59 -3.18 4.94 11.79
C GLU A 59 -2.66 3.50 11.79
N HIS A 60 -1.92 3.12 12.83
CA HIS A 60 -1.59 1.71 13.09
C HIS A 60 -2.88 1.03 13.57
N TYR A 61 -3.42 0.11 12.78
CA TYR A 61 -4.79 -0.38 13.01
C TYR A 61 -4.88 -1.88 13.34
N LEU A 62 -3.81 -2.64 13.12
CA LEU A 62 -3.80 -4.09 13.33
C LEU A 62 -2.43 -4.59 13.77
N ILE A 63 -2.41 -5.39 14.85
CA ILE A 63 -1.21 -6.09 15.30
C ILE A 63 -1.11 -7.42 14.55
N HIS A 64 -0.05 -7.57 13.76
CA HIS A 64 0.25 -8.85 13.13
C HIS A 64 1.06 -9.73 14.08
N LYS A 65 0.37 -10.60 14.83
CA LYS A 65 0.99 -11.44 15.87
C LYS A 65 2.16 -12.33 15.37
N PRO A 66 2.07 -12.99 14.19
CA PRO A 66 3.17 -13.81 13.70
C PRO A 66 4.46 -13.01 13.48
N GLU A 67 4.36 -11.79 12.95
CA GLU A 67 5.50 -10.94 12.65
C GLU A 67 5.28 -9.51 13.17
N PRO A 68 5.60 -9.24 14.46
CA PRO A 68 5.32 -7.94 15.10
C PRO A 68 6.11 -6.76 14.50
N PHE A 69 7.19 -7.04 13.78
CA PHE A 69 7.98 -6.05 13.04
C PHE A 69 7.30 -5.63 11.73
N VAL A 70 6.18 -6.26 11.35
CA VAL A 70 5.31 -5.84 10.24
C VAL A 70 4.15 -5.04 10.81
N LEU A 71 4.19 -3.73 10.62
CA LEU A 71 3.19 -2.80 11.13
C LEU A 71 2.17 -2.47 10.06
N MET A 72 0.89 -2.67 10.37
CA MET A 72 -0.23 -2.47 9.46
C MET A 72 -0.82 -1.08 9.61
N PHE A 73 -0.76 -0.26 8.57
CA PHE A 73 -1.30 1.10 8.58
C PHE A 73 -2.51 1.24 7.66
N ARG A 74 -3.44 2.10 8.04
CA ARG A 74 -4.55 2.56 7.19
C ARG A 74 -4.73 4.06 7.31
N ARG A 75 -5.33 4.68 6.28
CA ARG A 75 -5.85 6.04 6.32
C ARG A 75 -7.17 6.11 5.54
N LEU A 76 -8.08 7.01 5.92
CA LEU A 76 -9.30 7.21 5.14
C LEU A 76 -8.98 7.80 3.76
N LEU A 77 -9.64 7.29 2.71
CA LEU A 77 -9.43 7.78 1.35
C LEU A 77 -9.80 9.25 1.17
N LYS A 78 -10.73 9.79 1.95
CA LYS A 78 -11.10 11.22 1.90
C LYS A 78 -9.91 12.15 2.11
N TYR A 79 -8.96 11.77 2.96
CA TYR A 79 -7.76 12.54 3.25
C TYR A 79 -6.74 12.52 2.09
N ARG A 80 -6.90 11.65 1.08
CA ARG A 80 -6.06 11.65 -0.12
C ARG A 80 -6.29 12.90 -0.97
N ALA A 81 -7.54 13.36 -1.07
CA ALA A 81 -7.89 14.55 -1.83
C ALA A 81 -7.34 15.83 -1.18
N GLU A 82 -7.39 15.89 0.16
CA GLU A 82 -6.90 17.03 0.96
C GLU A 82 -5.37 17.21 0.90
N LEU A 83 -4.62 16.16 0.57
CA LEU A 83 -3.17 16.22 0.40
C LEU A 83 -2.73 16.72 -0.99
N ASN A 84 -3.65 16.75 -1.96
CA ASN A 84 -3.38 17.18 -3.34
C ASN A 84 -4.17 18.46 -3.75
N PRO A 85 -4.25 19.53 -2.95
CA PRO A 85 -4.96 20.74 -3.38
C PRO A 85 -4.24 21.46 -4.54
N ALA A 86 -2.95 21.19 -4.75
CA ALA A 86 -2.13 21.83 -5.78
C ALA A 86 -2.39 21.34 -7.22
N MET A 87 -3.08 20.21 -7.43
CA MET A 87 -3.40 19.72 -8.79
C MET A 87 -4.77 20.18 -9.32
N GLN A 88 -5.58 20.88 -8.52
CA GLN A 88 -6.89 21.39 -8.95
C GLN A 88 -6.86 22.83 -9.47
N GLN A 89 -5.72 23.52 -9.45
CA GLN A 89 -5.59 24.91 -9.92
C GLN A 89 -4.94 25.08 -11.31
N GLN A 90 -4.91 24.04 -12.15
CA GLN A 90 -4.45 24.18 -13.54
C GLN A 90 -5.55 24.12 -14.60
N ASN A 91 -6.83 24.21 -14.22
CA ASN A 91 -7.92 24.37 -15.17
C ASN A 91 -8.97 25.41 -14.74
N THR A 92 -8.53 26.56 -14.22
CA THR A 92 -9.37 27.77 -14.11
C THR A 92 -8.90 28.81 -15.12
N HIS A 93 -9.27 28.57 -16.37
CA HIS A 93 -9.71 29.52 -17.39
C HIS A 93 -9.58 31.01 -17.00
N PHE A 94 -8.62 31.69 -17.63
CA PHE A 94 -8.56 33.15 -17.71
C PHE A 94 -9.88 33.70 -18.31
N PRO A 95 -10.46 34.81 -17.82
CA PRO A 95 -11.61 35.42 -18.46
C PRO A 95 -11.14 36.20 -19.70
N THR A 96 -11.01 35.53 -20.84
CA THR A 96 -10.87 36.22 -22.13
C THR A 96 -12.24 36.33 -22.78
N THR A 97 -12.87 37.49 -22.60
CA THR A 97 -14.05 37.95 -23.34
C THR A 97 -13.76 37.92 -24.84
N ARG A 98 -14.36 36.99 -25.60
CA ARG A 98 -14.70 37.15 -27.03
C ARG A 98 -15.95 36.31 -27.39
N MET A 99 -17.02 37.04 -27.71
CA MET A 99 -18.22 36.76 -28.55
C MET A 99 -18.69 35.32 -28.87
N PRO A 100 -20.01 35.07 -28.92
CA PRO A 100 -20.57 33.81 -29.40
C PRO A 100 -20.71 33.79 -30.94
N THR A 101 -20.25 32.73 -31.58
CA THR A 101 -20.75 32.34 -32.91
C THR A 101 -21.09 30.85 -32.93
N SER A 102 -22.11 30.57 -33.71
CA SER A 102 -22.98 29.40 -33.74
C SER A 102 -22.34 28.13 -34.31
N SER A 103 -22.88 26.99 -33.85
CA SER A 103 -23.07 25.73 -34.58
C SER A 103 -21.84 24.89 -34.95
N THR A 104 -21.73 23.69 -34.35
CA THR A 104 -21.65 22.39 -35.05
C THR A 104 -21.94 21.24 -34.06
N LEU A 105 -22.72 20.27 -34.54
CA LEU A 105 -23.25 19.07 -33.86
C LEU A 105 -22.18 18.23 -33.15
N ASN A 106 -22.46 17.74 -31.94
CA ASN A 106 -21.69 16.65 -31.34
C ASN A 106 -22.49 15.35 -31.35
N LEU A 107 -21.99 14.38 -32.11
CA LEU A 107 -22.54 13.05 -32.33
C LEU A 107 -22.02 12.12 -31.22
N SER A 108 -22.97 11.42 -30.58
CA SER A 108 -22.85 10.21 -29.75
C SER A 108 -21.52 9.46 -29.70
N ILE A 109 -21.12 8.97 -28.51
CA ILE A 109 -20.73 7.55 -28.30
C ILE A 109 -20.94 7.15 -26.83
N SER A 110 -21.46 5.94 -26.72
CA SER A 110 -21.99 5.16 -25.61
C SER A 110 -21.05 4.85 -24.44
N HIS A 111 -21.62 4.90 -23.23
CA HIS A 111 -21.11 4.26 -22.01
C HIS A 111 -21.33 2.74 -22.04
N PRO A 112 -20.37 1.93 -21.61
CA PRO A 112 -20.67 0.70 -20.90
C PRO A 112 -20.37 0.87 -19.40
N LEU A 113 -21.44 0.98 -18.61
CA LEU A 113 -21.38 0.76 -17.16
C LEU A 113 -21.05 -0.71 -16.92
N GLY A 114 -19.78 -1.01 -16.67
CA GLY A 114 -19.36 -2.27 -16.07
C GLY A 114 -19.95 -2.36 -14.67
N ASP A 115 -20.92 -3.25 -14.50
CA ASP A 115 -21.68 -3.44 -13.28
C ASP A 115 -20.80 -4.02 -12.17
N SER A 116 -20.21 -3.13 -11.37
CA SER A 116 -19.34 -3.41 -10.20
C SER A 116 -20.06 -4.06 -9.00
N THR A 117 -21.31 -4.49 -9.17
CA THR A 117 -22.20 -4.84 -8.05
C THR A 117 -21.89 -6.19 -7.41
N ASN A 118 -21.11 -7.07 -8.06
CA ASN A 118 -20.83 -8.41 -7.53
C ASN A 118 -19.63 -8.49 -6.56
N MET A 119 -18.71 -7.52 -6.57
CA MET A 119 -17.62 -7.47 -5.57
C MET A 119 -18.00 -6.74 -4.27
N LYS A 120 -19.08 -5.95 -4.30
CA LYS A 120 -19.44 -5.03 -3.22
C LYS A 120 -20.19 -5.68 -2.06
N LYS A 121 -20.87 -6.81 -2.26
CA LYS A 121 -21.69 -7.45 -1.20
C LYS A 121 -20.89 -8.29 -0.21
N ASN A 122 -19.76 -8.88 -0.60
CA ASN A 122 -18.97 -9.73 0.30
C ASN A 122 -17.96 -8.97 1.18
N MET A 123 -17.71 -7.68 0.92
CA MET A 123 -16.61 -6.94 1.55
C MET A 123 -17.02 -6.13 2.79
N ILE A 124 -18.32 -5.93 3.03
CA ILE A 124 -18.81 -4.87 3.94
C ILE A 124 -18.70 -5.20 5.43
N ILE A 125 -18.56 -6.47 5.84
CA ILE A 125 -18.81 -6.78 7.27
C ILE A 125 -17.53 -7.00 8.10
N ASN A 126 -16.38 -7.39 7.53
CA ASN A 126 -15.11 -7.58 8.26
C ASN A 126 -13.83 -7.51 7.37
N GLY A 127 -13.90 -6.90 6.18
CA GLY A 127 -12.94 -7.12 5.08
C GLY A 127 -11.56 -6.48 5.20
N GLY A 128 -11.46 -5.27 5.79
CA GLY A 128 -10.23 -4.46 5.71
C GLY A 128 -8.98 -5.12 6.31
N SER A 129 -9.09 -5.70 7.52
CA SER A 129 -7.96 -6.40 8.16
C SER A 129 -7.55 -7.66 7.41
N ARG A 130 -8.51 -8.40 6.84
CA ARG A 130 -8.23 -9.62 6.05
C ARG A 130 -7.58 -9.26 4.72
N LEU A 131 -8.03 -8.19 4.07
CA LEU A 131 -7.45 -7.70 2.82
C LEU A 131 -5.97 -7.36 3.00
N ALA A 132 -5.63 -6.63 4.06
CA ALA A 132 -4.25 -6.25 4.33
C ALA A 132 -3.33 -7.43 4.66
N ILE A 133 -3.80 -8.37 5.48
CA ILE A 133 -3.04 -9.58 5.78
C ILE A 133 -2.85 -10.41 4.51
N ASN A 134 -3.88 -10.58 3.71
CA ASN A 134 -3.78 -11.34 2.46
C ASN A 134 -2.83 -10.68 1.48
N HIS A 135 -2.93 -9.36 1.29
CA HIS A 135 -2.04 -8.63 0.38
C HIS A 135 -0.59 -8.67 0.86
N TYR A 136 -0.35 -8.59 2.17
CA TYR A 136 0.97 -8.80 2.76
C TYR A 136 1.51 -10.19 2.42
N LYS A 137 0.73 -11.24 2.66
CA LYS A 137 1.12 -12.62 2.35
C LYS A 137 1.42 -12.81 0.86
N THR A 138 0.52 -12.36 -0.02
CA THR A 138 0.73 -12.45 -1.47
C THR A 138 2.02 -11.77 -1.93
N MET A 139 2.38 -10.61 -1.37
CA MET A 139 3.65 -9.98 -1.70
C MET A 139 4.87 -10.70 -1.11
N HIS A 140 4.73 -11.30 0.06
CA HIS A 140 5.79 -12.09 0.68
C HIS A 140 6.06 -13.36 -0.14
N ASP A 141 5.02 -14.09 -0.50
CA ASP A 141 5.09 -15.32 -1.29
C ASP A 141 5.66 -15.03 -2.69
N ALA A 142 5.24 -13.93 -3.34
CA ALA A 142 5.78 -13.51 -4.64
C ALA A 142 7.26 -13.09 -4.60
N MET A 143 7.80 -12.70 -3.43
CA MET A 143 9.23 -12.42 -3.26
C MET A 143 10.03 -13.70 -3.04
N ASP A 144 9.42 -14.75 -2.46
CA ASP A 144 10.08 -16.05 -2.24
C ASP A 144 10.18 -16.86 -3.54
N GLU A 145 9.13 -16.86 -4.37
CA GLU A 145 9.12 -17.54 -5.68
C GLU A 145 10.19 -17.00 -6.65
N SER A 146 10.60 -15.73 -6.50
CA SER A 146 11.68 -15.15 -7.32
C SER A 146 13.10 -15.62 -6.95
N ASN A 147 13.27 -16.39 -5.88
CA ASN A 147 14.57 -16.94 -5.45
C ASN A 147 14.77 -18.42 -5.80
N ASP A 148 13.75 -19.16 -6.24
CA ASP A 148 13.88 -20.59 -6.59
C ASP A 148 14.38 -20.82 -8.02
N ASP A 149 14.24 -19.86 -8.93
CA ASP A 149 14.64 -20.00 -10.34
C ASP A 149 16.17 -19.96 -10.60
N LEU A 150 17.01 -19.83 -9.55
CA LEU A 150 18.48 -19.85 -9.68
C LEU A 150 19.15 -21.12 -9.12
N ARG A 151 18.39 -22.17 -8.81
CA ARG A 151 18.94 -23.41 -8.22
C ARG A 151 18.82 -24.69 -9.05
N GLU A 152 18.59 -24.58 -10.36
CA GLU A 152 18.55 -25.76 -11.23
C GLU A 152 19.34 -25.55 -12.53
N SER A 153 20.68 -25.49 -12.43
CA SER A 153 21.55 -25.66 -13.61
C SER A 153 22.83 -26.47 -13.38
N ASP A 154 23.02 -27.10 -12.21
CA ASP A 154 24.32 -27.74 -11.86
C ASP A 154 24.28 -29.26 -11.63
N PHE A 155 23.20 -29.97 -11.99
CA PHE A 155 23.16 -31.43 -11.91
C PHE A 155 22.67 -32.09 -13.20
N ALA A 156 23.42 -31.88 -14.29
CA ALA A 156 23.40 -32.77 -15.45
C ALA A 156 24.85 -33.13 -15.85
N SER A 157 25.58 -33.71 -14.91
CA SER A 157 26.76 -34.53 -15.19
C SER A 157 26.55 -35.88 -14.51
N HIS A 158 25.80 -36.74 -15.17
CA HIS A 158 25.84 -38.19 -14.94
C HIS A 158 26.04 -38.84 -16.31
N ASP A 159 27.24 -39.40 -16.44
CA ASP A 159 27.54 -40.66 -17.12
C ASP A 159 27.14 -40.79 -18.58
N TYR A 160 28.10 -40.48 -19.45
CA TYR A 160 28.26 -41.22 -20.70
C TYR A 160 29.40 -42.23 -20.50
N ASP A 161 29.02 -43.48 -20.24
CA ASP A 161 29.86 -44.67 -20.36
C ASP A 161 29.76 -45.18 -21.81
N GLY A 162 30.90 -45.44 -22.45
CA GLY A 162 31.03 -45.91 -23.84
C GLY A 162 32.44 -45.76 -24.38
#